data_AF-A0A351KT97-F1
#
_entry.id   AF-A0A351KT97-F1
#
_cell.length_a   1.000
_cell.length_b   1.000
_cell.length_c   1.000
_cell.angle_alpha   90.00
_cell.angle_beta   90.00
_cell.angle_gamma   90.00
#
_symmetry.space_group_name_H-M   'P 1'
#
loop_
_entity.id
_entity.type
_entity.pdbx_description
1 polymer ?
#
loop_
_entity_poly.entity_id
_entity_poly.type
_entity_poly.pdbx_seq_one_letter_code
_entity_poly.pdbx_strand_id
1 'polypeptide(L)' 'MTIRIKTSEEIETMRVAGRLAAEVLEMIEPYVIAGVTTEELDRICHDYIVNVQQAIPAPLNYRGFPKSICTSVN' A
#
# COMPACT_ATOMS: atom_id res chain seq x y z
N MET A 1 -7.18 25.88 7.95
CA MET A 1 -6.63 24.52 8.00
C MET A 1 -5.35 24.59 8.82
N THR A 2 -5.33 23.99 10.00
CA THR A 2 -4.16 24.03 10.90
C THR A 2 -3.27 22.81 10.65
N ILE A 3 -1.95 23.02 10.66
CA ILE A 3 -0.99 21.92 10.55
C ILE A 3 -0.86 21.28 11.93
N ARG A 4 -1.14 19.98 12.02
CA ARG A 4 -0.95 19.21 13.26
C ARG A 4 0.53 18.83 13.40
N ILE A 5 1.19 19.37 14.42
CA ILE A 5 2.52 18.90 14.82
C ILE A 5 2.36 17.55 15.51
N LYS A 6 3.05 16.53 14.99
CA LYS A 6 2.96 15.17 15.51
C LYS A 6 3.75 15.01 16.81
N THR A 7 3.23 14.19 17.73
CA THR A 7 4.00 13.76 18.91
C THR A 7 5.08 12.74 18.50
N SER A 8 6.06 12.52 19.37
CA SER A 8 7.09 11.51 19.12
C SER A 8 6.52 10.09 18.90
N GLU A 9 5.43 9.75 19.61
CA GLU A 9 4.72 8.47 19.47
C GLU A 9 4.01 8.36 18.12
N GLU A 10 3.33 9.42 17.67
CA GLU A 10 2.70 9.46 16.34
C GLU A 10 3.75 9.34 15.23
N ILE A 11 4.93 9.93 15.41
CA ILE A 11 6.03 9.79 14.45
C ILE A 11 6.52 8.34 14.42
N GLU A 12 6.64 7.66 15.56
CA GLU A 12 7.10 6.26 15.60
C GLU A 12 6.10 5.31 14.91
N THR A 13 4.81 5.50 15.13
CA THR A 13 3.79 4.71 14.42
C THR A 13 3.80 4.98 12.92
N MET A 14 4.02 6.24 12.49
CA MET A 14 4.20 6.59 11.09
C MET A 14 5.45 5.94 10.46
N ARG A 15 6.54 5.75 11.20
CA ARG A 15 7.74 5.04 10.70
C ARG A 15 7.43 3.59 10.36
N VAL A 16 6.65 2.91 11.20
CA VAL A 16 6.21 1.54 10.94
C VAL A 16 5.33 1.49 9.68
N ALA A 17 4.31 2.35 9.59
CA ALA A 17 3.44 2.40 8.42
C ALA A 17 4.20 2.72 7.12
N GLY A 18 5.15 3.66 7.18
CA GLY A 18 5.99 4.02 6.05
C GLY A 18 6.90 2.89 5.59
N ARG A 19 7.50 2.14 6.54
CA ARG A 19 8.30 0.94 6.23
C ARG A 19 7.45 -0.14 5.57
N LEU A 20 6.28 -0.46 6.12
CA LEU A 20 5.38 -1.45 5.53
C LEU A 20 4.95 -1.05 4.10
N ALA A 21 4.66 0.23 3.87
CA ALA A 21 4.34 0.73 2.53
C ALA A 21 5.52 0.55 1.54
N ALA A 22 6.76 0.79 1.98
CA ALA A 22 7.94 0.58 1.16
C ALA A 22 8.17 -0.90 0.83
N GLU A 23 8.01 -1.80 1.81
CA GLU A 23 8.14 -3.24 1.62
C GLU A 23 7.17 -3.79 0.56
N VAL A 24 5.94 -3.26 0.46
CA VAL A 24 4.99 -3.65 -0.60
C VAL A 24 5.52 -3.30 -1.99
N LEU A 25 6.14 -2.12 -2.14
CA LEU A 25 6.73 -1.67 -3.40
C LEU A 25 7.94 -2.52 -3.80
N GLU A 26 8.80 -2.87 -2.85
CA GLU A 26 9.94 -3.76 -3.09
C GLU A 26 9.45 -5.19 -3.44
N MET A 27 8.44 -5.69 -2.72
CA MET A 27 7.90 -7.02 -2.95
C MET A 27 7.24 -7.17 -4.33
N ILE A 28 6.55 -6.14 -4.82
CA ILE A 28 5.83 -6.22 -6.09
C ILE A 28 6.73 -6.06 -7.32
N GLU A 29 7.91 -5.45 -7.17
CA GLU A 29 8.87 -5.19 -8.26
C GLU A 29 9.09 -6.38 -9.22
N PRO A 30 9.41 -7.61 -8.76
CA PRO A 30 9.65 -8.75 -9.66
C PRO A 30 8.43 -9.21 -10.46
N TYR A 31 7.22 -8.78 -10.10
CA TYR A 31 5.97 -9.13 -10.79
C TYR A 31 5.58 -8.13 -11.87
N VAL A 32 6.22 -6.96 -11.92
CA VAL A 32 5.97 -5.93 -12.94
C VAL A 32 6.69 -6.31 -14.24
N ILE A 33 6.13 -7.31 -14.94
CA ILE A 33 6.67 -7.84 -16.19
C ILE A 33 5.62 -7.79 -17.30
N ALA A 34 6.09 -7.83 -18.55
CA ALA A 34 5.21 -7.81 -19.71
C ALA A 34 4.21 -8.98 -19.68
N GLY A 35 2.93 -8.67 -19.93
CA GLY A 35 1.84 -9.65 -19.93
C GLY A 35 1.11 -9.80 -18.59
N VAL A 36 1.63 -9.26 -17.49
CA VAL A 36 0.91 -9.23 -16.20
C VAL A 36 -0.12 -8.10 -16.20
N THR A 37 -1.34 -8.41 -15.73
CA THR A 37 -2.41 -7.42 -15.61
C THR A 37 -2.25 -6.61 -14.34
N THR A 38 -2.75 -5.38 -14.33
CA THR A 38 -2.79 -4.55 -13.13
C THR A 38 -3.68 -5.14 -12.02
N GLU A 39 -4.69 -5.93 -12.40
CA GLU A 39 -5.53 -6.69 -11.47
C GLU A 39 -4.73 -7.76 -10.72
N GLU A 40 -3.83 -8.45 -11.42
CA GLU A 40 -2.94 -9.43 -10.80
C GLU A 40 -1.96 -8.76 -9.83
N LEU A 41 -1.43 -7.59 -10.18
CA LEU A 41 -0.60 -6.79 -9.27
C LEU A 41 -1.39 -6.35 -8.02
N ASP A 42 -2.64 -5.90 -8.18
CA ASP A 42 -3.51 -5.54 -7.06
C ASP A 42 -3.74 -6.73 -6.13
N ARG A 43 -4.02 -7.91 -6.67
CA ARG A 43 -4.22 -9.14 -5.89
C ARG A 43 -2.98 -9.52 -5.08
N ILE A 44 -1.80 -9.52 -5.71
CA ILE A 44 -0.53 -9.83 -5.03
C ILE A 44 -0.25 -8.83 -3.90
N CYS A 45 -0.44 -7.53 -4.16
CA CYS A 45 -0.29 -6.50 -3.14
C CYS A 45 -1.31 -6.66 -2.01
N HIS A 46 -2.59 -6.93 -2.32
CA HIS A 46 -3.62 -7.17 -1.33
C HIS A 46 -3.26 -8.35 -0.41
N ASP A 47 -2.89 -9.47 -1.01
CA ASP A 47 -2.54 -10.70 -0.27
C ASP A 47 -1.33 -10.47 0.63
N TYR A 48 -0.32 -9.72 0.17
CA TYR A 48 0.85 -9.39 0.99
C TYR A 48 0.49 -8.45 2.14
N ILE A 49 -0.27 -7.38 1.88
CA ILE A 49 -0.68 -6.41 2.92
C ILE A 49 -1.51 -7.10 4.00
N VAL A 50 -2.50 -7.91 3.62
CA VAL A 50 -3.44 -8.54 4.56
C VAL A 50 -2.82 -9.75 5.26
N ASN A 51 -2.22 -10.67 4.50
CA ASN A 51 -1.82 -11.97 5.04
C ASN A 51 -0.39 -11.97 5.59
N VAL A 52 0.51 -11.16 5.05
CA VAL A 52 1.91 -11.11 5.50
C VAL A 52 2.13 -9.96 6.50
N GLN A 53 1.75 -8.74 6.14
CA GLN A 53 1.97 -7.57 7.00
C GLN A 53 0.90 -7.41 8.10
N GLN A 54 -0.21 -8.14 8.01
CA GLN A 54 -1.36 -8.01 8.93
C GLN A 54 -1.87 -6.56 9.00
N ALA A 55 -1.90 -5.89 7.85
CA ALA A 55 -2.30 -4.49 7.69
C ALA A 55 -3.54 -4.36 6.80
N ILE A 56 -4.06 -3.13 6.68
CA ILE A 56 -5.24 -2.82 5.86
C ILE A 56 -4.80 -1.97 4.67
N PRO A 57 -5.16 -2.33 3.42
CA PRO A 57 -4.88 -1.49 2.26
C PRO A 57 -5.67 -0.19 2.33
N ALA A 58 -4.97 0.94 2.47
CA ALA A 58 -5.60 2.25 2.65
C ALA A 58 -6.51 2.70 1.48
N PRO A 59 -6.21 2.41 0.21
CA PRO A 59 -7.10 2.75 -0.90
C PRO A 59 -8.42 1.96 -0.90
N LEU A 60 -8.44 0.74 -0.35
CA LEU A 60 -9.60 -0.14 -0.46
C LEU A 60 -10.81 0.48 0.24
N ASN A 61 -11.88 0.66 -0.51
CA ASN A 61 -13.12 1.34 -0.11
C ASN A 61 -12.93 2.82 0.29
N TYR A 62 -11.77 3.44 0.03
CA TYR A 62 -11.58 4.87 0.25
C TYR A 62 -12.48 5.66 -0.71
N ARG A 63 -13.56 6.24 -0.16
CA ARG A 63 -14.60 6.93 -0.94
C ARG A 63 -15.18 6.06 -2.07
N GLY A 64 -15.31 4.75 -1.82
CA GLY A 64 -15.81 3.77 -2.79
C GLY A 64 -14.77 3.28 -3.81
N PHE A 65 -13.48 3.60 -3.63
CA PHE A 65 -12.43 3.06 -4.49
C PHE A 65 -12.35 1.52 -4.36
N PRO A 66 -12.33 0.77 -5.47
CA PRO A 66 -12.60 -0.67 -5.45
C PRO A 66 -11.37 -1.57 -5.28
N LYS A 67 -10.16 -1.01 -5.24
CA LYS A 67 -8.88 -1.75 -5.27
C LYS A 67 -7.99 -1.46 -4.07
N SER A 68 -7.00 -2.30 -3.84
CA SER A 68 -6.04 -2.19 -2.75
C SER A 68 -4.87 -1.25 -3.09
N ILE A 69 -4.54 -1.14 -4.37
CA ILE A 69 -3.52 -0.22 -4.88
C ILE A 69 -4.05 0.59 -6.09
N CYS A 70 -3.30 1.62 -6.46
CA CYS A 70 -3.47 2.31 -7.73
C CYS A 70 -2.35 1.88 -8.68
N THR A 71 -2.69 1.55 -9.92
CA THR A 71 -1.74 1.26 -11.00
C THR A 71 -2.02 2.19 -12.18
N SER A 72 -1.11 3.12 -12.45
CA SER A 72 -1.28 4.15 -13.48
C SER A 72 -0.33 3.87 -14.64
N VAL A 73 -0.86 3.32 -15.72
CA VAL A 73 -0.09 2.99 -16.94
C VAL A 73 -0.21 4.14 -17.93
N ASN A 74 0.93 4.74 -18.30
CA ASN A 74 1.07 5.85 -19.25
C ASN A 74 0.15 7.05 -18.97
#